data_AF-A0A3B9ASK2-F1
#
_entry.id   AF-A0A3B9ASK2-F1
#
_cell.length_a   1.000
_cell.length_b   1.000
_cell.length_c   1.000
_cell.angle_alpha   90.00
_cell.angle_beta   90.00
_cell.angle_gamma   90.00
#
_symmetry.space_group_name_H-M   'P 1'
#
loop_
_entity.id
_entity.type
_entity.pdbx_description
1 polymer ?
#
loop_
_entity_poly.entity_id
_entity_poly.type
_entity_poly.pdbx_seq_one_letter_code
_entity_poly.pdbx_strand_id
1 'polypeptide(L)'
;MKKSIFVLFLLFSAAISMNAQGVEAAAPAATAPAAPVTGANNLEVRKATDALAEKYSLTADQAKQMYTVQLRKAKNLAQIESLKTSDPVLYETKVENVQKSTLSGIRRILNSEEQVALFQKTQTEIRAARSKKQKELVAKKATQQEINTALISIYAE
;
A
#
# COMPACT_ATOMS: atom_id res chain seq x y z
N MET A 1 -19.26 -3.06 -63.37
CA MET A 1 -19.30 -1.62 -63.72
C MET A 1 -18.45 -0.90 -62.68
N LYS A 2 -17.21 -0.51 -62.96
CA LYS A 2 -16.77 0.74 -63.62
C LYS A 2 -17.11 2.01 -62.82
N LYS A 3 -16.03 2.67 -62.40
CA LYS A 3 -15.77 4.12 -62.27
C LYS A 3 -15.86 4.75 -60.88
N SER A 4 -14.66 5.08 -60.41
CA SER A 4 -14.24 6.31 -59.75
C SER A 4 -15.22 7.48 -59.86
N ILE A 5 -15.31 8.28 -58.80
CA ILE A 5 -15.31 9.74 -58.88
C ILE A 5 -14.56 10.30 -57.67
N PHE A 6 -13.51 11.04 -58.00
CA PHE A 6 -12.69 11.90 -57.17
C PHE A 6 -13.29 13.30 -57.34
N VAL A 7 -13.66 13.99 -56.26
CA VAL A 7 -13.88 15.45 -56.29
C VAL A 7 -13.24 16.07 -55.06
N LEU A 8 -12.04 16.57 -55.31
CA LEU A 8 -11.32 17.61 -54.59
C LEU A 8 -12.06 18.93 -54.83
N PHE A 9 -12.53 19.63 -53.79
CA PHE A 9 -12.91 21.04 -53.92
C PHE A 9 -12.55 21.85 -52.67
N LEU A 10 -11.58 22.74 -52.90
CA LEU A 10 -11.49 24.12 -52.44
C LEU A 10 -11.24 24.46 -50.95
N LEU A 11 -9.98 24.88 -50.75
CA LEU A 11 -9.51 25.90 -49.83
C LEU A 11 -10.46 27.11 -49.76
N PHE A 12 -10.90 27.44 -48.56
CA PHE A 12 -11.38 28.77 -48.20
C PHE A 12 -10.57 29.30 -47.02
N SER A 13 -9.81 30.35 -47.29
CA SER A 13 -9.13 31.19 -46.32
C SER A 13 -10.15 32.04 -45.55
N ALA A 14 -9.99 32.15 -44.23
CA ALA A 14 -10.20 33.40 -43.49
C ALA A 14 -9.79 33.19 -42.02
N ALA A 15 -8.71 33.86 -41.62
CA ALA A 15 -8.48 34.21 -40.24
C ALA A 15 -9.59 35.16 -39.78
N ILE A 16 -10.12 34.99 -38.56
CA ILE A 16 -10.65 36.08 -37.72
C ILE A 16 -10.81 35.58 -36.28
N SER A 17 -10.15 36.36 -35.42
CA SER A 17 -10.45 36.73 -34.03
C SER A 17 -10.39 35.74 -32.89
N MET A 18 -9.50 36.11 -31.97
CA MET A 18 -9.56 35.85 -30.53
C MET A 18 -10.97 36.11 -29.98
N ASN A 19 -11.47 35.18 -29.18
CA ASN A 19 -12.29 35.53 -28.02
C ASN A 19 -11.91 34.59 -26.88
N ALA A 20 -11.33 35.20 -25.85
CA ALA A 20 -11.16 34.59 -24.54
C ALA A 20 -12.54 34.39 -23.91
N GLN A 21 -12.92 33.13 -23.69
CA GLN A 21 -13.95 32.77 -22.71
C GLN A 21 -13.50 31.52 -21.98
N GLY A 22 -13.68 31.58 -20.66
CA GLY A 22 -13.10 30.68 -19.69
C GLY A 22 -13.56 29.25 -19.84
N VAL A 23 -12.60 28.34 -19.68
CA VAL A 23 -12.87 27.02 -19.15
C VAL A 23 -12.23 27.00 -17.79
N GLU A 24 -13.08 27.31 -16.81
CA GLU A 24 -12.92 26.99 -15.41
C GLU A 24 -12.67 25.48 -15.32
N ALA A 25 -11.39 25.09 -15.31
CA ALA A 25 -10.97 23.74 -15.02
C ALA A 25 -11.32 23.49 -13.55
N ALA A 26 -12.51 22.94 -13.31
CA ALA A 26 -12.91 22.40 -12.03
C ALA A 26 -11.80 21.44 -11.56
N ALA A 27 -11.09 21.86 -10.53
CA ALA A 27 -10.03 21.10 -9.88
C ALA A 27 -10.57 19.72 -9.46
N PRO A 28 -9.82 18.62 -9.68
CA PRO A 28 -10.19 17.36 -9.06
C PRO A 28 -10.21 17.56 -7.53
N ALA A 29 -11.33 17.18 -6.93
CA ALA A 29 -11.61 17.30 -5.52
C ALA A 29 -10.39 16.98 -4.65
N ALA A 30 -9.98 17.98 -3.86
CA ALA A 30 -8.98 17.84 -2.83
C ALA A 30 -9.35 16.65 -1.95
N THR A 31 -8.63 15.55 -2.12
CA THR A 31 -8.61 14.47 -1.14
C THR A 31 -8.23 15.10 0.19
N ALA A 32 -9.04 14.84 1.24
CA ALA A 32 -8.84 15.40 2.57
C ALA A 32 -7.35 15.38 2.96
N PRO A 33 -6.81 16.48 3.52
CA PRO A 33 -5.41 16.56 3.89
C PRO A 33 -5.11 15.39 4.84
N ALA A 34 -4.18 14.55 4.42
CA ALA A 34 -3.68 13.46 5.24
C ALA A 34 -3.27 14.03 6.60
N ALA A 35 -3.83 13.47 7.68
CA ALA A 35 -3.47 13.85 9.04
C ALA A 35 -1.93 13.92 9.19
N PRO A 36 -1.39 14.97 9.81
CA PRO A 36 0.05 15.12 9.97
C PRO A 36 0.58 13.96 10.83
N VAL A 37 1.69 13.37 10.39
CA VAL A 37 2.41 12.35 11.16
C VAL A 37 3.03 13.07 12.36
N THR A 38 2.51 12.80 13.55
CA THR A 38 2.99 13.41 14.80
C THR A 38 4.45 13.02 15.09
N GLY A 39 5.17 13.81 15.89
CA GLY A 39 6.58 13.55 16.20
C GLY A 39 6.85 12.16 16.81
N ALA A 40 5.90 11.63 17.59
CA ALA A 40 5.98 10.27 18.15
C ALA A 40 5.93 9.18 17.07
N ASN A 41 5.04 9.31 16.08
CA ASN A 41 4.97 8.40 14.94
C ASN A 41 6.27 8.41 14.12
N ASN A 42 6.97 9.54 14.05
CA ASN A 42 8.26 9.62 13.37
C ASN A 42 9.34 8.77 14.06
N LEU A 43 9.38 8.78 15.40
CA LEU A 43 10.33 7.97 16.16
C LEU A 43 10.06 6.47 15.99
N GLU A 44 8.79 6.05 16.04
CA GLU A 44 8.42 4.65 15.83
C GLU A 44 8.76 4.16 14.41
N VAL A 45 8.49 4.98 13.39
CA VAL A 45 8.85 4.70 11.99
C VAL A 45 10.37 4.54 11.85
N ARG A 46 11.17 5.39 12.51
CA ARG A 46 12.63 5.28 12.51
C ARG A 46 13.09 3.98 13.16
N LYS A 47 12.62 3.69 14.38
CA LYS A 47 12.95 2.43 15.08
C LYS A 47 12.61 1.19 14.26
N ALA A 48 11.44 1.17 13.63
CA ALA A 48 11.04 0.06 12.76
C ALA A 48 11.95 -0.04 11.52
N THR A 49 12.34 1.11 10.95
CA THR A 49 13.28 1.15 9.81
C THR A 49 14.65 0.65 10.21
N ASP A 50 15.18 1.08 11.36
CA ASP A 50 16.51 0.71 11.85
C ASP A 50 16.57 -0.79 12.15
N ALA A 51 15.52 -1.36 12.77
CA ALA A 51 15.42 -2.80 13.01
C ALA A 51 15.44 -3.61 11.71
N LEU A 52 14.77 -3.13 10.65
CA LEU A 52 14.81 -3.77 9.33
C LEU A 52 16.14 -3.54 8.60
N ALA A 53 16.75 -2.37 8.78
CA ALA A 53 18.07 -2.06 8.26
C ALA A 53 19.12 -3.01 8.83
N GLU A 54 19.06 -3.27 10.13
CA GLU A 54 19.91 -4.24 10.82
C GLU A 54 19.59 -5.68 10.37
N LYS A 55 18.31 -6.08 10.41
CA LYS A 55 17.88 -7.44 10.04
C LYS A 55 18.37 -7.85 8.64
N TYR A 56 18.28 -6.94 7.68
CA TYR A 56 18.59 -7.21 6.27
C TYR A 56 19.94 -6.64 5.81
N SER A 57 20.74 -6.07 6.72
CA SER A 57 21.98 -5.37 6.38
C SER A 57 21.78 -4.39 5.20
N LEU A 58 20.77 -3.53 5.30
CA LEU A 58 20.37 -2.64 4.22
C LEU A 58 21.44 -1.59 3.91
N THR A 59 21.61 -1.26 2.64
CA THR A 59 22.39 -0.08 2.23
C THR A 59 21.66 1.21 2.61
N ALA A 60 22.36 2.35 2.57
CA ALA A 60 21.75 3.65 2.85
C ALA A 60 20.56 3.96 1.93
N ASP A 61 20.64 3.61 0.64
CA ASP A 61 19.56 3.81 -0.32
C ASP A 61 18.36 2.89 -0.03
N GLN A 62 18.62 1.62 0.30
CA GLN A 62 17.58 0.69 0.72
C GLN A 62 16.90 1.14 2.01
N ALA A 63 17.66 1.63 2.99
CA ALA A 63 17.14 2.15 4.25
C ALA A 63 16.23 3.38 4.03
N LYS A 64 16.57 4.27 3.09
CA LYS A 64 15.71 5.40 2.72
C LYS A 64 14.38 4.95 2.10
N GLN A 65 14.42 3.94 1.24
CA GLN A 65 13.19 3.35 0.67
C GLN A 65 12.38 2.63 1.75
N MET A 66 13.06 1.94 2.67
CA MET A 66 12.45 1.23 3.80
C MET A 66 11.71 2.20 4.73
N TYR A 67 12.32 3.33 5.05
CA TYR A 67 11.68 4.41 5.80
C TYR A 67 10.38 4.87 5.14
N THR A 68 10.36 4.99 3.81
CA THR A 68 9.16 5.39 3.06
C THR A 68 8.04 4.34 3.17
N VAL A 69 8.40 3.05 3.15
CA VAL A 69 7.45 1.94 3.38
C VAL A 69 6.88 1.98 4.79
N GLN A 70 7.72 2.16 5.81
CA GLN A 70 7.30 2.25 7.21
C GLN A 70 6.44 3.49 7.49
N LEU A 71 6.78 4.63 6.89
CA LEU A 71 5.98 5.85 7.00
C LEU A 71 4.57 5.65 6.42
N ARG A 72 4.47 5.02 5.24
CA ARG A 72 3.18 4.69 4.63
C ARG A 72 2.37 3.72 5.50
N LYS A 73 3.02 2.69 6.05
CA LYS A 73 2.38 1.75 7.00
C LYS A 73 1.79 2.50 8.19
N ALA A 74 2.58 3.33 8.87
CA ALA A 74 2.14 4.11 10.03
C ALA A 74 0.96 5.02 9.70
N LYS A 75 1.03 5.75 8.57
CA LYS A 75 -0.07 6.59 8.09
C LYS A 75 -1.34 5.77 7.84
N ASN A 76 -1.23 4.65 7.14
CA ASN A 76 -2.39 3.84 6.80
C ASN A 76 -3.02 3.20 8.05
N LEU A 77 -2.23 2.81 9.04
CA LEU A 77 -2.75 2.31 10.33
C LEU A 77 -3.48 3.43 11.09
N ALA A 78 -2.89 4.62 11.18
CA ALA A 78 -3.55 5.76 11.83
C ALA A 78 -4.88 6.14 11.16
N GLN A 79 -5.00 5.98 9.84
CA GLN A 79 -6.22 6.26 9.09
C GLN A 79 -7.36 5.28 9.38
N ILE A 80 -7.05 4.08 9.85
CA ILE A 80 -8.06 3.03 10.09
C ILE A 80 -8.35 2.82 11.57
N GLU A 81 -7.66 3.51 12.49
CA GLU A 81 -7.79 3.30 13.93
C GLU A 81 -9.23 3.49 14.43
N SER A 82 -9.98 4.44 13.86
CA SER A 82 -11.39 4.67 14.21
C SER A 82 -12.30 3.48 13.88
N LEU A 83 -11.92 2.64 12.92
CA LEU A 83 -12.68 1.44 12.53
C LEU A 83 -12.62 0.36 13.61
N LYS A 84 -11.61 0.38 14.48
CA LYS A 84 -11.41 -0.64 15.51
C LYS A 84 -12.63 -0.80 16.43
N THR A 85 -13.35 0.28 16.69
CA THR A 85 -14.57 0.28 17.51
C THR A 85 -15.85 0.36 16.69
N SER A 86 -15.84 1.03 15.53
CA SER A 86 -17.05 1.26 14.73
C SER A 86 -17.36 0.13 13.76
N ASP A 87 -16.34 -0.53 13.19
CA ASP A 87 -16.47 -1.69 12.30
C ASP A 87 -15.22 -2.58 12.41
N PRO A 88 -15.17 -3.49 13.40
CA PRO A 88 -14.01 -4.34 13.66
C PRO A 88 -13.64 -5.25 12.48
N VAL A 89 -14.63 -5.72 11.71
CA VAL A 89 -14.39 -6.62 10.56
C VAL A 89 -13.72 -5.85 9.41
N LEU A 90 -14.18 -4.63 9.15
CA LEU A 90 -13.52 -3.76 8.17
C LEU A 90 -12.13 -3.36 8.64
N TYR A 91 -11.95 -3.06 9.93
CA TYR A 91 -10.63 -2.78 10.51
C TYR A 91 -9.64 -3.92 10.25
N GLU A 92 -10.01 -5.16 10.58
CA GLU A 92 -9.18 -6.35 10.36
C GLU A 92 -8.78 -6.50 8.88
N THR A 93 -9.75 -6.33 7.98
CA THR A 93 -9.51 -6.40 6.53
C THR A 93 -8.52 -5.32 6.09
N LYS A 94 -8.62 -4.11 6.63
CA LYS A 94 -7.70 -3.01 6.32
C LYS A 94 -6.31 -3.26 6.90
N VAL A 95 -6.20 -3.78 8.12
CA VAL A 95 -4.92 -4.18 8.72
C VAL A 95 -4.22 -5.21 7.84
N GLU A 96 -4.93 -6.25 7.40
CA GLU A 96 -4.35 -7.29 6.54
C GLU A 96 -3.84 -6.70 5.20
N ASN A 97 -4.58 -5.76 4.61
CA ASN A 97 -4.16 -5.06 3.39
C ASN A 97 -2.92 -4.18 3.61
N VAL A 98 -2.82 -3.50 4.76
CA VAL A 98 -1.62 -2.76 5.15
C VAL A 98 -0.43 -3.70 5.29
N GLN A 99 -0.60 -4.85 5.97
CA GLN A 99 0.44 -5.86 6.10
C GLN A 99 0.91 -6.38 4.72
N LYS A 100 -0.02 -6.78 3.85
CA LYS A 100 0.28 -7.29 2.49
C LYS A 100 1.05 -6.27 1.65
N SER A 101 0.59 -5.02 1.62
CA SER A 101 1.25 -3.94 0.86
C SER A 101 2.61 -3.54 1.44
N THR A 102 2.78 -3.63 2.76
CA THR A 102 4.07 -3.41 3.43
C THR A 102 5.07 -4.49 3.07
N LEU A 103 4.69 -5.76 3.20
CA LEU A 103 5.56 -6.90 2.84
C LEU A 103 5.95 -6.88 1.36
N SER A 104 5.02 -6.51 0.47
CA SER A 104 5.32 -6.31 -0.96
C SER A 104 6.34 -5.19 -1.18
N GLY A 105 6.20 -4.07 -0.46
CA GLY A 105 7.17 -2.97 -0.48
C GLY A 105 8.55 -3.40 -0.01
N ILE A 106 8.63 -4.09 1.14
CA ILE A 106 9.87 -4.66 1.68
C ILE A 106 10.52 -5.56 0.64
N ARG A 107 9.79 -6.53 0.08
CA ARG A 107 10.33 -7.47 -0.90
C ARG A 107 10.93 -6.78 -2.13
N ARG A 108 10.36 -5.65 -2.57
CA ARG A 108 10.89 -4.88 -3.71
C ARG A 108 12.21 -4.16 -3.40
N ILE A 109 12.45 -3.82 -2.14
CA ILE A 109 13.70 -3.15 -1.69
C ILE A 109 14.85 -4.15 -1.58
N LEU A 110 14.55 -5.38 -1.13
CA LEU A 110 15.54 -6.45 -0.96
C LEU A 110 16.04 -6.95 -2.32
N ASN A 111 17.33 -6.79 -2.59
CA ASN A 111 17.93 -7.03 -3.90
C ASN A 111 19.05 -8.08 -3.91
N SER A 112 19.63 -8.45 -2.76
CA SER A 112 20.58 -9.56 -2.66
C SER A 112 19.87 -10.88 -2.37
N GLU A 113 20.50 -11.99 -2.77
CA GLU A 113 19.96 -13.33 -2.51
C GLU A 113 19.80 -13.62 -1.01
N GLU A 114 20.78 -13.20 -0.20
CA GLU A 114 20.76 -13.38 1.26
C GLU A 114 19.58 -12.64 1.91
N GLN A 115 19.34 -11.38 1.51
CA GLN A 115 18.21 -10.59 1.99
C GLN A 115 16.88 -11.26 1.64
N VAL A 116 16.74 -11.71 0.39
CA VAL A 116 15.53 -12.38 -0.09
C VAL A 116 15.31 -13.72 0.62
N ALA A 117 16.38 -14.49 0.85
CA ALA A 117 16.31 -15.76 1.59
C ALA A 117 15.84 -15.53 3.03
N LEU A 118 16.37 -14.53 3.73
CA LEU A 118 15.96 -14.19 5.08
C LEU A 118 14.48 -13.76 5.14
N PHE A 119 14.03 -12.97 4.16
CA PHE A 119 12.62 -12.61 4.03
C PHE A 119 11.74 -13.84 3.82
N GLN A 120 12.09 -14.72 2.89
CA GLN A 120 11.33 -15.95 2.62
C GLN A 120 11.27 -16.90 3.83
N LYS A 121 12.37 -16.99 4.58
CA LYS A 121 12.42 -17.73 5.85
C LYS A 121 11.40 -17.16 6.84
N THR A 122 11.42 -15.84 7.06
CA THR A 122 10.45 -15.14 7.93
C THR A 122 9.00 -15.44 7.49
N GLN A 123 8.70 -15.33 6.19
CA GLN A 123 7.36 -15.59 5.67
C GLN A 123 6.93 -17.06 5.82
N THR A 124 7.87 -17.99 5.77
CA THR A 124 7.59 -19.42 5.99
C THR A 124 7.29 -19.72 7.45
N GLU A 125 8.04 -19.13 8.36
CA GLU A 125 7.81 -19.23 9.81
C GLU A 125 6.44 -18.65 10.19
N ILE A 126 6.08 -17.49 9.64
CA ILE A 126 4.76 -16.89 9.88
C ILE A 126 3.62 -17.77 9.36
N ARG A 127 3.76 -18.35 8.16
CA ARG A 127 2.75 -19.30 7.63
C ARG A 127 2.61 -20.54 8.51
N ALA A 128 3.72 -21.09 8.99
CA ALA A 128 3.72 -22.23 9.91
C ALA A 128 3.03 -21.87 11.25
N ALA A 129 3.36 -20.71 11.82
CA ALA A 129 2.74 -20.22 13.05
C ALA A 129 1.23 -19.99 12.88
N ARG A 130 0.79 -19.37 11.78
CA ARG A 130 -0.63 -19.19 11.44
C ARG A 130 -1.35 -20.53 11.29
N SER A 131 -0.76 -21.49 10.56
CA SER A 131 -1.35 -22.83 10.40
C SER A 131 -1.50 -23.55 11.74
N LYS A 132 -0.49 -23.48 12.60
CA LYS A 132 -0.56 -24.04 13.97
C LYS A 132 -1.67 -23.37 14.77
N LYS A 133 -1.77 -22.04 14.74
CA LYS A 133 -2.78 -21.30 15.49
C LYS A 133 -4.20 -21.58 15.00
N GLN A 134 -4.38 -21.69 13.68
CA GLN A 134 -5.65 -22.04 13.09
C GLN A 134 -6.13 -23.41 13.57
N LYS A 135 -5.26 -24.43 13.55
CA LYS A 135 -5.59 -25.79 14.04
C LYS A 135 -5.98 -25.77 15.53
N GLU A 136 -5.25 -25.01 16.35
CA GLU A 136 -5.55 -24.85 17.78
C GLU A 136 -6.95 -24.26 17.99
N LEU A 137 -7.29 -23.18 17.29
CA LEU A 137 -8.56 -22.47 17.46
C LEU A 137 -9.76 -23.26 16.90
N VAL A 138 -9.57 -23.98 15.79
CA VAL A 138 -10.57 -24.90 15.26
C VAL A 138 -10.87 -26.02 16.26
N ALA A 139 -9.83 -26.60 16.89
CA ALA A 139 -10.03 -27.62 17.93
C ALA A 139 -10.78 -27.08 19.15
N LYS A 140 -10.62 -25.78 19.46
CA LYS A 140 -11.36 -25.06 20.51
C LYS A 140 -12.77 -24.60 20.08
N LYS A 141 -13.21 -24.92 18.85
CA LYS A 141 -14.48 -24.45 18.28
C LYS A 141 -14.64 -22.92 18.30
N ALA A 142 -13.52 -22.20 18.15
CA ALA A 142 -13.55 -20.74 17.99
C ALA A 142 -14.36 -20.35 16.75
N THR A 143 -14.99 -19.19 16.80
CA THR A 143 -15.71 -18.61 15.66
C THR A 143 -14.75 -18.22 14.55
N GLN A 144 -15.27 -18.10 13.32
CA GLN A 144 -14.45 -17.68 12.18
C GLN A 144 -13.82 -16.30 12.39
N GLN A 145 -14.54 -15.39 13.06
CA GLN A 145 -14.03 -14.06 13.40
C GLN A 145 -12.84 -14.16 14.34
N GLU A 146 -12.95 -14.88 15.46
CA GLU A 146 -11.84 -15.06 16.41
C GLU A 146 -10.62 -15.71 15.76
N ILE A 147 -10.83 -16.67 14.86
CA ILE A 147 -9.75 -17.26 14.07
C ILE A 147 -9.07 -16.18 13.23
N ASN A 148 -9.82 -15.41 12.45
CA ASN A 148 -9.27 -14.36 11.58
C ASN A 148 -8.49 -13.31 12.37
N THR A 149 -9.06 -12.78 13.46
CA THR A 149 -8.40 -11.83 14.36
C THR A 149 -7.05 -12.37 14.85
N ALA A 150 -7.03 -13.65 15.27
CA ALA A 150 -5.82 -14.29 15.77
C ALA A 150 -4.78 -14.56 14.67
N LEU A 151 -5.18 -14.81 13.43
CA LEU A 151 -4.24 -15.02 12.33
C LEU A 151 -3.62 -13.70 11.86
N ILE A 152 -4.39 -12.61 11.84
CA ILE A 152 -3.92 -11.27 11.44
C ILE A 152 -2.88 -10.73 12.44
N SER A 153 -3.03 -11.04 13.73
CA SER A 153 -2.05 -10.63 14.76
C SER A 153 -0.71 -11.35 14.66
N ILE A 154 -0.66 -12.52 14.01
CA ILE A 154 0.59 -13.23 13.70
C ILE A 154 1.20 -12.59 12.46
N TYR A 155 2.04 -11.58 12.67
CA TYR A 155 2.67 -10.79 11.62
C TYR A 155 4.12 -10.46 11.99
N ALA A 156 5.02 -10.53 11.01
CA ALA A 156 6.38 -10.04 11.11
C ALA A 156 6.87 -9.55 9.75
N GLU A 157 7.74 -8.54 9.79
CA GLU A 157 8.47 -7.96 8.67
C GLU A 157 9.86 -8.58 8.58
#